data_AF-A0A9C9G9Y8-F1
#
_entry.id   AF-A0A9C9G9Y8-F1
#
_cell.length_a   1.000
_cell.length_b   1.000
_cell.length_c   1.000
_cell.angle_alpha   90.00
_cell.angle_beta   90.00
_cell.angle_gamma   90.00
#
_symmetry.space_group_name_H-M   'P 1'
#
loop_
_entity.id
_entity.type
_entity.pdbx_description
1 polymer ?
#
loop_
_entity_poly.entity_id
_entity_poly.type
_entity_poly.pdbx_seq_one_letter_code
_entity_poly.pdbx_strand_id
1 'polypeptide(L)'
;MPKKISEQELGAIAVIVADHPAGVQVGIIREGLDFDLPPRMLQRRLNLLAEQGRIVVSGTGKGTRYFPGTPSADRVKTTFAPPTVSSGIKLSREGGEIRKNISRPVSVRTPIGYQADFLDDYQPNVTAYLSLELRQQLLAIGQSGQAELPAGTYVRQVYNRLLIDLSWNSSRLEGNTYSLLETQLLLELGENAEGKDAEEAQMILNHKAAIEMLVNQADEIGFNRYTICNLHALLSDNLLVDPAACGRVRVKPVGISGTVFHPLEALQMIEERYLQVIAMADVIENAYEQSFFIMVHLPYLQPFEDVNKRVSRLAANIPLIRHNLCPLSFVDVSQKDYVNALIGVYELNRVEYLRDVYVWAYRRSCARYSAVRQSLGEPDPFRLRYRTLMAEIVAEIVHGGMDKKAAAAFIKLRATEGVPQGDQARFIEVVETEVMSLHEGNIARYRLRPSQYQTWKGTWR
;
A
#
# COMPACT_ATOMS: atom_id res chain seq x y z
N MET A 1 27.51 32.14 -8.89
CA MET A 1 27.11 30.73 -8.68
C MET A 1 28.29 29.82 -8.97
N PRO A 2 28.71 28.91 -8.07
CA PRO A 2 29.78 27.97 -8.40
C PRO A 2 29.26 26.98 -9.46
N LYS A 3 29.96 26.88 -10.61
CA LYS A 3 29.66 25.89 -11.66
C LYS A 3 29.62 24.49 -11.03
N LYS A 4 28.47 23.79 -11.13
CA LYS A 4 28.34 22.37 -10.78
C LYS A 4 29.42 21.60 -11.55
N ILE A 5 30.23 20.82 -10.84
CA ILE A 5 31.23 19.95 -11.46
C ILE A 5 30.48 18.77 -12.07
N SER A 6 30.74 18.46 -13.33
CA SER A 6 30.05 17.39 -14.05
C SER A 6 30.54 16.01 -13.57
N GLU A 7 29.63 15.13 -13.19
CA GLU A 7 29.95 13.72 -12.87
C GLU A 7 30.53 12.95 -14.06
N GLN A 8 30.18 13.36 -15.30
CA GLN A 8 30.79 12.78 -16.50
C GLN A 8 32.28 13.11 -16.60
N GLU A 9 32.69 14.34 -16.23
CA GLU A 9 34.10 14.73 -16.18
C GLU A 9 34.87 13.92 -15.12
N LEU A 10 34.26 13.71 -13.95
CA LEU A 10 34.84 12.94 -12.84
C LEU A 10 34.97 11.45 -13.19
N GLY A 11 33.98 10.89 -13.88
CA GLY A 11 33.99 9.53 -14.39
C GLY A 11 35.12 9.29 -15.38
N ALA A 12 35.29 10.16 -16.38
CA ALA A 12 36.34 10.03 -17.39
C ALA A 12 37.75 10.05 -16.77
N ILE A 13 38.01 10.96 -15.82
CA ILE A 13 39.29 11.03 -15.12
C ILE A 13 39.56 9.76 -14.29
N ALA A 14 38.53 9.22 -13.61
CA ALA A 14 38.67 8.02 -12.79
C ALA A 14 38.96 6.76 -13.62
N VAL A 15 38.41 6.66 -14.83
CA VAL A 15 38.69 5.55 -15.77
C VAL A 15 40.16 5.56 -16.19
N ILE A 16 40.68 6.72 -16.59
CA ILE A 16 42.10 6.85 -16.99
C ILE A 16 43.05 6.48 -15.84
N VAL A 17 42.71 6.87 -14.60
CA VAL A 17 43.51 6.49 -13.42
C VAL A 17 43.39 4.99 -13.12
N ALA A 18 42.24 4.37 -13.38
CA ALA A 18 42.04 2.94 -13.19
C ALA A 18 42.85 2.08 -14.17
N ASP A 19 43.05 2.56 -15.41
CA ASP A 19 43.85 1.88 -16.44
C ASP A 19 45.37 1.91 -16.13
N HIS A 20 45.78 2.64 -15.09
CA HIS A 20 47.18 2.77 -14.66
C HIS A 20 47.38 2.36 -13.18
N PRO A 21 47.35 1.06 -12.86
CA PRO A 21 47.46 0.56 -11.48
C PRO A 21 48.80 0.89 -10.79
N ALA A 22 49.86 1.18 -11.56
CA ALA A 22 51.17 1.62 -11.05
C ALA A 22 51.25 3.13 -10.73
N GLY A 23 50.16 3.88 -10.91
CA GLY A 23 50.05 5.31 -10.61
C GLY A 23 50.44 6.20 -11.78
N VAL A 24 49.54 7.12 -12.14
CA VAL A 24 49.64 7.99 -13.32
C VAL A 24 49.92 9.45 -12.93
N GLN A 25 50.65 10.18 -13.77
CA GLN A 25 50.91 11.62 -13.58
C GLN A 25 49.80 12.47 -14.22
N VAL A 26 49.60 13.68 -13.69
CA VAL A 26 48.56 14.61 -14.18
C VAL A 26 48.68 14.94 -15.67
N GLY A 27 49.89 14.93 -16.24
CA GLY A 27 50.12 15.16 -17.67
C GLY A 27 49.49 14.09 -18.56
N ILE A 28 49.67 12.81 -18.20
CA ILE A 28 49.11 11.66 -18.91
C ILE A 28 47.58 11.62 -18.76
N ILE A 29 47.07 11.94 -17.55
CA ILE A 29 45.62 12.08 -17.34
C ILE A 29 45.04 13.14 -18.27
N ARG A 30 45.71 14.29 -18.43
CA ARG A 30 45.24 15.37 -19.29
C ARG A 30 45.26 15.01 -20.78
N GLU A 31 46.27 14.27 -21.22
CA GLU A 31 46.40 13.81 -22.61
C GLU A 31 45.40 12.72 -22.97
N GLY A 32 44.95 11.92 -21.99
CA GLY A 32 43.95 10.86 -22.19
C GLY A 32 42.50 11.31 -22.14
N LEU A 33 42.21 12.60 -21.90
CA LEU A 33 40.84 13.11 -21.88
C LEU A 33 40.39 13.53 -23.27
N ASP A 34 39.20 13.09 -23.69
CA ASP A 34 38.58 13.46 -24.97
C ASP A 34 38.08 14.93 -25.02
N PHE A 35 38.37 15.73 -23.98
CA PHE A 35 37.93 17.11 -23.85
C PHE A 35 38.97 17.96 -23.13
N ASP A 36 39.10 19.24 -23.54
CA ASP A 36 40.09 20.15 -22.98
C ASP A 36 39.65 20.67 -21.60
N LEU A 37 40.48 20.41 -20.58
CA LEU A 37 40.31 20.92 -19.23
C LEU A 37 41.49 21.82 -18.83
N PRO A 38 41.22 23.08 -18.44
CA PRO A 38 42.26 23.96 -17.90
C PRO A 38 42.95 23.32 -16.68
N PRO A 39 44.29 23.48 -16.51
CA PRO A 39 45.05 22.80 -15.46
C PRO A 39 44.48 22.99 -14.03
N ARG A 40 43.99 24.19 -13.72
CA ARG A 40 43.36 24.50 -12.42
C ARG A 40 42.04 23.76 -12.20
N MET A 41 41.28 23.52 -13.26
CA MET A 41 40.03 22.77 -13.18
C MET A 41 40.32 21.29 -13.01
N LEU A 42 41.24 20.72 -13.78
CA LEU A 42 41.67 19.32 -13.63
C LEU A 42 42.17 19.03 -12.22
N GLN A 43 43.03 19.90 -11.65
CA GLN A 43 43.49 19.75 -10.28
C GLN A 43 42.35 19.76 -9.26
N ARG A 44 41.33 20.61 -9.47
CA ARG A 44 40.13 20.64 -8.62
C ARG A 44 39.29 19.36 -8.73
N ARG A 45 39.24 18.71 -9.89
CA ARG A 45 38.54 17.42 -10.07
C ARG A 45 39.32 16.28 -9.41
N LEU A 46 40.64 16.26 -9.55
CA LEU A 46 41.51 15.27 -8.91
C LEU A 46 41.45 15.37 -7.39
N ASN A 47 41.45 16.57 -6.83
CA ASN A 47 41.26 16.77 -5.38
C ASN A 47 39.89 16.25 -4.93
N LEU A 48 38.82 16.54 -5.69
CA LEU A 48 37.48 16.04 -5.36
C LEU A 48 37.39 14.51 -5.44
N LEU A 49 38.01 13.89 -6.45
CA LEU A 49 38.08 12.42 -6.57
C LEU A 49 38.87 11.78 -5.43
N ALA A 50 39.94 12.45 -4.97
CA ALA A 50 40.74 12.02 -3.83
C ALA A 50 39.95 12.18 -2.51
N GLU A 51 39.23 13.28 -2.32
CA GLU A 51 38.30 13.48 -1.20
C GLU A 51 37.17 12.43 -1.19
N GLN A 52 36.67 12.05 -2.36
CA GLN A 52 35.68 11.00 -2.55
C GLN A 52 36.26 9.57 -2.42
N GLY A 53 37.58 9.43 -2.23
CA GLY A 53 38.26 8.14 -2.11
C GLY A 53 38.27 7.30 -3.40
N ARG A 54 37.89 7.89 -4.54
CA ARG A 54 37.87 7.22 -5.85
C ARG A 54 39.28 7.07 -6.44
N ILE A 55 40.21 7.92 -6.01
CA ILE A 55 41.63 7.84 -6.35
C ILE A 55 42.47 8.13 -5.09
N VAL A 56 43.70 7.62 -5.06
CA VAL A 56 44.69 7.88 -4.00
C VAL A 56 45.83 8.70 -4.58
N VAL A 57 46.25 9.75 -3.88
CA VAL A 57 47.37 10.60 -4.29
C VAL A 57 48.60 10.24 -3.47
N SER A 58 49.75 10.05 -4.12
CA SER A 58 51.03 9.85 -3.45
C SER A 58 52.14 10.68 -4.12
N GLY A 59 53.06 11.19 -3.30
CA GLY A 59 54.15 12.08 -3.72
C GLY A 59 53.83 13.58 -3.57
N THR A 60 54.83 14.41 -3.81
CA THR A 60 54.74 15.88 -3.72
C THR A 60 55.34 16.56 -4.95
N GLY A 61 54.76 17.69 -5.35
CA GLY A 61 55.25 18.48 -6.49
C GLY A 61 55.24 17.71 -7.81
N LYS A 62 56.37 17.75 -8.56
CA LYS A 62 56.51 17.07 -9.86
C LYS A 62 56.52 15.53 -9.76
N GLY A 63 56.63 14.97 -8.55
CA GLY A 63 56.58 13.53 -8.29
C GLY A 63 55.19 12.97 -7.98
N THR A 64 54.14 13.81 -8.02
CA THR A 64 52.77 13.41 -7.65
C THR A 64 52.20 12.37 -8.63
N ARG A 65 51.74 11.24 -8.10
CA ARG A 65 51.09 10.16 -8.85
C ARG A 65 49.72 9.87 -8.26
N TYR A 66 48.77 9.55 -9.13
CA TYR A 66 47.39 9.23 -8.81
C TYR A 66 47.16 7.73 -9.06
N PHE A 67 46.65 7.04 -8.06
CA PHE A 67 46.41 5.60 -8.06
C PHE A 67 44.91 5.32 -7.97
N PRO A 68 44.43 4.19 -8.50
CA PRO A 68 43.04 3.79 -8.29
C PRO A 68 42.74 3.60 -6.80
N GLY A 69 41.60 4.10 -6.33
CA GLY A 69 41.16 3.92 -4.95
C GLY A 69 40.72 2.47 -4.70
N THR A 70 41.29 1.82 -3.67
CA THR A 70 40.81 0.54 -3.16
C THR A 70 39.59 0.77 -2.27
N PRO A 71 38.48 0.02 -2.44
CA PRO A 71 37.37 0.08 -1.50
C PRO A 71 37.83 -0.52 -0.16
N SER A 72 38.23 0.34 0.77
CA SER A 72 38.75 -0.07 2.07
C SER A 72 37.62 -0.48 3.01
N ALA A 73 37.74 -1.69 3.57
CA ALA A 73 36.77 -2.40 4.38
C ALA A 73 36.70 -1.97 5.86
N ASP A 74 37.46 -0.96 6.31
CA ASP A 74 37.48 -0.57 7.73
C ASP A 74 37.35 0.93 7.93
N ARG A 75 36.09 1.41 7.98
CA ARG A 75 35.69 2.58 8.77
C ARG A 75 34.26 2.38 9.29
N VAL A 76 34.15 1.64 10.39
CA VAL A 76 33.04 1.78 11.33
C VAL A 76 33.18 3.14 12.02
N LYS A 77 32.62 4.18 11.40
CA LYS A 77 32.07 5.32 12.11
C LYS A 77 30.60 5.36 11.77
N THR A 78 29.78 5.26 12.81
CA THR A 78 28.32 5.30 12.80
C THR A 78 27.80 6.59 12.17
N THR A 79 27.80 6.63 10.85
CA THR A 79 26.80 7.32 10.05
C THR A 79 25.84 6.23 9.61
N PHE A 80 24.58 6.31 10.06
CA PHE A 80 23.48 5.57 9.46
C PHE A 80 23.34 6.04 8.00
N ALA A 81 24.17 5.51 7.11
CA ALA A 81 23.83 5.42 5.71
C ALA A 81 22.74 4.33 5.62
N PRO A 82 21.58 4.61 5.01
CA PRO A 82 20.57 3.59 4.83
C PRO A 82 21.20 2.42 4.07
N PRO A 83 20.83 1.17 4.40
CA PRO A 83 21.33 0.02 3.66
C PRO A 83 21.02 0.25 2.18
N THR A 84 22.01 0.05 1.31
CA THR A 84 21.76 -0.12 -0.11
C THR A 84 21.10 -1.48 -0.27
N VAL A 85 19.80 -1.52 0.05
CA VAL A 85 18.90 -2.59 -0.31
C VAL A 85 18.96 -2.67 -1.83
N SER A 86 19.17 -3.86 -2.39
CA SER A 86 18.70 -4.18 -3.73
C SER A 86 17.17 -3.99 -3.71
N SER A 87 16.71 -2.75 -3.87
CA SER A 87 15.35 -2.27 -3.61
C SER A 87 14.42 -2.52 -4.80
N GLY A 88 14.37 -3.78 -5.24
CA GLY A 88 13.54 -4.20 -6.38
C GLY A 88 12.64 -5.37 -6.01
N ILE A 89 11.41 -5.33 -6.54
CA ILE A 89 10.52 -6.48 -6.54
C ILE A 89 11.24 -7.64 -7.25
N LYS A 90 11.38 -8.78 -6.58
CA LYS A 90 11.99 -9.98 -7.18
C LYS A 90 11.00 -10.58 -8.18
N LEU A 91 11.26 -10.34 -9.46
CA LEU A 91 10.43 -10.87 -10.53
C LEU A 91 10.71 -12.35 -10.78
N SER A 92 9.65 -13.07 -11.14
CA SER A 92 9.71 -14.35 -11.83
C SER A 92 10.47 -14.22 -13.14
N ARG A 93 10.85 -15.35 -13.73
CA ARG A 93 11.52 -15.36 -15.04
C ARG A 93 10.62 -14.69 -16.08
N GLU A 94 9.34 -15.06 -16.09
CA GLU A 94 8.30 -14.54 -16.95
C GLU A 94 8.11 -13.04 -16.76
N GLY A 95 8.03 -12.57 -15.51
CA GLY A 95 7.97 -11.14 -15.18
C GLY A 95 9.19 -10.37 -15.67
N GLY A 96 10.39 -10.96 -15.57
CA GLY A 96 11.63 -10.39 -16.10
C GLY A 96 11.64 -10.26 -17.62
N GLU A 97 11.11 -11.25 -18.34
CA GLU A 97 10.95 -11.22 -19.80
C GLU A 97 9.96 -10.13 -20.24
N ILE A 98 8.81 -10.03 -19.57
CA ILE A 98 7.83 -8.96 -19.81
C ILE A 98 8.48 -7.60 -19.59
N ARG A 99 9.17 -7.39 -18.46
CA ARG A 99 9.87 -6.14 -18.16
C ARG A 99 10.87 -5.78 -19.27
N LYS A 100 11.62 -6.75 -19.78
CA LYS A 100 12.58 -6.54 -20.88
C LYS A 100 11.87 -6.08 -22.16
N ASN A 101 10.73 -6.66 -22.51
CA ASN A 101 9.97 -6.31 -23.70
C ASN A 101 9.39 -4.89 -23.61
N ILE A 102 8.72 -4.57 -22.49
CA ILE A 102 8.08 -3.26 -22.30
C ILE A 102 9.09 -2.15 -22.03
N SER A 103 10.32 -2.46 -21.59
CA SER A 103 11.36 -1.43 -21.39
C SER A 103 11.98 -0.93 -22.71
N ARG A 104 11.62 -1.55 -23.85
CA ARG A 104 12.03 -1.05 -25.16
C ARG A 104 11.35 0.29 -25.47
N PRO A 105 12.00 1.19 -26.24
CA PRO A 105 11.38 2.44 -26.66
C PRO A 105 10.01 2.22 -27.31
N VAL A 106 9.04 3.08 -27.02
CA VAL A 106 7.66 3.02 -27.55
C VAL A 106 7.66 2.92 -29.08
N SER A 107 8.58 3.61 -29.75
CA SER A 107 8.72 3.64 -31.22
C SER A 107 9.06 2.29 -31.86
N VAL A 108 9.56 1.32 -31.10
CA VAL A 108 9.90 -0.03 -31.61
C VAL A 108 8.96 -1.13 -31.09
N ARG A 109 7.92 -0.75 -30.33
CA ARG A 109 6.85 -1.66 -29.89
C ARG A 109 5.68 -1.55 -30.88
N THR A 110 4.95 -2.65 -31.08
CA THR A 110 3.87 -2.73 -32.06
C THR A 110 2.56 -2.25 -31.43
N PRO A 111 1.86 -1.26 -32.03
CA PRO A 111 0.54 -0.85 -31.57
C PRO A 111 -0.45 -2.00 -31.52
N ILE A 112 -1.25 -2.05 -30.46
CA ILE A 112 -2.20 -3.15 -30.20
C ILE A 112 -3.49 -2.61 -29.60
N GLY A 113 -4.62 -3.12 -30.10
CA GLY A 113 -5.95 -2.80 -29.56
C GLY A 113 -6.39 -3.77 -28.47
N TYR A 114 -7.54 -3.48 -27.84
CA TYR A 114 -8.20 -4.40 -26.91
C TYR A 114 -8.46 -5.77 -27.54
N GLN A 115 -8.02 -6.83 -26.85
CA GLN A 115 -8.20 -8.23 -27.23
C GLN A 115 -9.33 -8.83 -26.40
N ALA A 116 -10.47 -9.08 -27.04
CA ALA A 116 -11.64 -9.66 -26.38
C ALA A 116 -11.37 -11.07 -25.83
N ASP A 117 -10.65 -11.88 -26.60
CA ASP A 117 -10.27 -13.25 -26.27
C ASP A 117 -9.55 -13.34 -24.91
N PHE A 118 -8.83 -12.30 -24.50
CA PHE A 118 -8.15 -12.28 -23.20
C PHE A 118 -9.11 -12.39 -22.00
N LEU A 119 -10.32 -11.82 -22.13
CA LEU A 119 -11.39 -12.00 -21.15
C LEU A 119 -12.21 -13.26 -21.43
N ASP A 120 -12.52 -13.53 -22.71
CA ASP A 120 -13.40 -14.63 -23.12
C ASP A 120 -12.79 -16.02 -22.85
N ASP A 121 -11.46 -16.14 -22.87
CA ASP A 121 -10.72 -17.37 -22.52
C ASP A 121 -10.70 -17.63 -21.00
N TYR A 122 -10.97 -16.60 -20.17
CA TYR A 122 -11.00 -16.76 -18.73
C TYR A 122 -12.32 -17.37 -18.27
N GLN A 123 -12.25 -18.56 -17.69
CA GLN A 123 -13.38 -19.24 -17.07
C GLN A 123 -13.23 -19.19 -15.54
N PRO A 124 -14.12 -18.48 -14.83
CA PRO A 124 -14.10 -18.41 -13.37
C PRO A 124 -14.09 -19.80 -12.73
N ASN A 125 -13.27 -19.97 -11.70
CA ASN A 125 -13.10 -21.22 -10.94
C ASN A 125 -12.56 -22.43 -11.73
N VAL A 126 -12.27 -22.28 -13.03
CA VAL A 126 -11.65 -23.31 -13.88
C VAL A 126 -10.24 -22.89 -14.28
N THR A 127 -10.13 -21.70 -14.90
CA THR A 127 -8.84 -21.06 -15.18
C THR A 127 -8.41 -20.19 -14.01
N ALA A 128 -7.12 -19.87 -13.92
CA ALA A 128 -6.63 -18.96 -12.90
C ALA A 128 -5.30 -18.34 -13.26
N TYR A 129 -5.11 -17.09 -12.82
CA TYR A 129 -3.85 -16.37 -12.94
C TYR A 129 -2.89 -16.64 -11.79
N LEU A 130 -3.42 -16.96 -10.59
CA LEU A 130 -2.63 -17.36 -9.44
C LEU A 130 -2.63 -18.88 -9.33
N SER A 131 -1.45 -19.50 -9.18
CA SER A 131 -1.38 -20.95 -8.92
C SER A 131 -2.01 -21.29 -7.57
N LEU A 132 -2.47 -22.53 -7.41
CA LEU A 132 -3.03 -23.02 -6.14
C LEU A 132 -2.03 -22.85 -5.00
N GLU A 133 -0.77 -23.21 -5.24
CA GLU A 133 0.32 -23.05 -4.26
C GLU A 133 0.48 -21.58 -3.83
N LEU A 134 0.45 -20.65 -4.79
CA LEU A 134 0.58 -19.23 -4.49
C LEU A 134 -0.61 -18.73 -3.67
N ARG A 135 -1.84 -19.15 -4.00
CA ARG A 135 -3.04 -18.81 -3.24
C ARG A 135 -2.97 -19.34 -1.80
N GLN A 136 -2.48 -20.55 -1.60
CA GLN A 136 -2.26 -21.11 -0.26
C GLN A 136 -1.18 -20.36 0.53
N GLN A 137 -0.08 -19.96 -0.12
CA GLN A 137 0.95 -19.15 0.51
C GLN A 137 0.42 -17.77 0.95
N LEU A 138 -0.36 -17.10 0.09
CA LEU A 138 -0.99 -15.82 0.42
C LEU A 138 -1.99 -15.96 1.56
N LEU A 139 -2.76 -17.05 1.57
CA LEU A 139 -3.70 -17.37 2.64
C LEU A 139 -2.98 -17.54 3.98
N ALA A 140 -1.90 -18.32 4.01
CA ALA A 140 -1.15 -18.59 5.24
C ALA A 140 -0.56 -17.33 5.90
N ILE A 141 -0.20 -16.31 5.12
CA ILE A 141 0.32 -15.04 5.64
C ILE A 141 -0.78 -13.99 5.90
N GLY A 142 -1.91 -14.10 5.21
CA GLY A 142 -3.00 -13.13 5.24
C GLY A 142 -4.12 -13.47 6.21
N GLN A 143 -4.19 -14.73 6.67
CA GLN A 143 -5.14 -15.17 7.66
C GLN A 143 -4.77 -14.70 9.07
N SER A 144 -5.80 -14.37 9.84
CA SER A 144 -5.70 -13.85 11.19
C SER A 144 -6.39 -14.72 12.23
N GLY A 145 -6.86 -15.92 11.84
CA GLY A 145 -7.74 -16.76 12.65
C GLY A 145 -9.18 -16.20 12.80
N GLN A 146 -9.52 -15.12 12.08
CA GLN A 146 -10.80 -14.41 12.20
C GLN A 146 -11.77 -14.69 11.04
N ALA A 147 -11.59 -15.80 10.32
CA ALA A 147 -12.42 -16.13 9.16
C ALA A 147 -13.91 -16.28 9.50
N GLU A 148 -14.22 -16.68 10.74
CA GLU A 148 -15.60 -16.86 11.24
C GLU A 148 -16.23 -15.57 11.81
N LEU A 149 -15.49 -14.46 11.91
CA LEU A 149 -16.02 -13.18 12.39
C LEU A 149 -16.80 -12.46 11.28
N PRO A 150 -17.67 -11.48 11.62
CA PRO A 150 -18.37 -10.65 10.63
C PRO A 150 -17.40 -9.99 9.64
N ALA A 151 -17.83 -9.73 8.42
CA ALA A 151 -16.94 -9.16 7.40
C ALA A 151 -16.38 -7.80 7.83
N GLY A 152 -15.16 -7.52 7.41
CA GLY A 152 -14.45 -6.30 7.78
C GLY A 152 -14.01 -6.21 9.24
N THR A 153 -14.09 -7.29 10.03
CA THR A 153 -13.53 -7.29 11.39
C THR A 153 -12.03 -7.05 11.38
N TYR A 154 -11.30 -7.73 10.49
CA TYR A 154 -9.84 -7.52 10.37
C TYR A 154 -9.53 -6.07 9.96
N VAL A 155 -10.20 -5.58 8.92
CA VAL A 155 -9.91 -4.26 8.36
C VAL A 155 -10.19 -3.15 9.38
N ARG A 156 -11.23 -3.30 10.22
CA ARG A 156 -11.55 -2.37 11.31
C ARG A 156 -10.45 -2.32 12.39
N GLN A 157 -9.75 -3.42 12.66
CA GLN A 157 -8.64 -3.45 13.62
C GLN A 157 -7.43 -2.66 13.14
N VAL A 158 -7.18 -2.66 11.83
CA VAL A 158 -6.04 -1.97 11.22
C VAL A 158 -6.45 -0.68 10.50
N TYR A 159 -7.69 -0.22 10.72
CA TYR A 159 -8.35 0.79 9.90
C TYR A 159 -7.54 2.07 9.76
N ASN A 160 -7.16 2.71 10.87
CA ASN A 160 -6.43 3.98 10.84
C ASN A 160 -5.12 3.86 10.02
N ARG A 161 -4.40 2.75 10.20
CA ARG A 161 -3.13 2.54 9.49
C ARG A 161 -3.36 2.20 8.02
N LEU A 162 -4.36 1.38 7.71
CA LEU A 162 -4.77 1.10 6.33
C LEU A 162 -5.17 2.37 5.60
N LEU A 163 -6.01 3.20 6.22
CA LEU A 163 -6.51 4.44 5.64
C LEU A 163 -5.37 5.33 5.16
N ILE A 164 -4.38 5.55 6.02
CA ILE A 164 -3.18 6.34 5.68
C ILE A 164 -2.36 5.63 4.60
N ASP A 165 -2.02 4.36 4.80
CA ASP A 165 -1.11 3.63 3.91
C ASP A 165 -1.66 3.48 2.49
N LEU A 166 -2.92 3.09 2.37
CA LEU A 166 -3.56 2.84 1.08
C LEU A 166 -3.86 4.17 0.36
N SER A 167 -4.32 5.20 1.07
CA SER A 167 -4.53 6.54 0.46
C SER A 167 -3.23 7.12 -0.07
N TRP A 168 -2.15 7.03 0.72
CA TRP A 168 -0.84 7.52 0.32
C TRP A 168 -0.25 6.71 -0.83
N ASN A 169 -0.12 5.38 -0.69
CA ASN A 169 0.54 4.57 -1.72
C ASN A 169 -0.24 4.56 -3.03
N SER A 170 -1.58 4.46 -3.00
CA SER A 170 -2.38 4.47 -4.22
C SER A 170 -2.27 5.81 -4.95
N SER A 171 -2.23 6.94 -4.24
CA SER A 171 -2.03 8.27 -4.83
C SER A 171 -0.61 8.44 -5.39
N ARG A 172 0.42 8.00 -4.64
CA ARG A 172 1.83 8.03 -5.07
C ARG A 172 2.07 7.24 -6.36
N LEU A 173 1.36 6.12 -6.56
CA LEU A 173 1.44 5.35 -7.80
C LEU A 173 0.88 6.11 -9.02
N GLU A 174 0.02 7.10 -8.82
CA GLU A 174 -0.43 8.01 -9.89
C GLU A 174 0.45 9.27 -10.02
N GLY A 175 1.52 9.40 -9.23
CA GLY A 175 2.45 10.53 -9.29
C GLY A 175 2.21 11.62 -8.24
N ASN A 176 1.29 11.41 -7.29
CA ASN A 176 1.09 12.33 -6.18
C ASN A 176 2.37 12.48 -5.34
N THR A 177 2.71 13.71 -5.00
CA THR A 177 3.97 14.12 -4.38
C THR A 177 3.88 14.34 -2.88
N TYR A 178 2.72 14.11 -2.25
CA TYR A 178 2.59 14.10 -0.80
C TYR A 178 3.48 13.00 -0.20
N SER A 179 4.15 13.35 0.90
CA SER A 179 4.81 12.40 1.78
C SER A 179 3.79 11.68 2.67
N LEU A 180 4.24 10.61 3.32
CA LEU A 180 3.42 9.86 4.28
C LEU A 180 2.98 10.74 5.45
N LEU A 181 3.86 11.62 5.95
CA LEU A 181 3.56 12.52 7.08
C LEU A 181 2.55 13.59 6.68
N GLU A 182 2.74 14.25 5.53
CA GLU A 182 1.79 15.23 4.99
C GLU A 182 0.41 14.59 4.76
N THR A 183 0.38 13.36 4.25
CA THR A 183 -0.88 12.61 4.09
C THR A 183 -1.55 12.35 5.43
N GLN A 184 -0.79 11.99 6.46
CA GLN A 184 -1.35 11.77 7.80
C GLN A 184 -1.94 13.05 8.38
N LEU A 185 -1.23 14.18 8.29
CA LEU A 185 -1.71 15.49 8.75
C LEU A 185 -2.99 15.90 8.02
N LEU A 186 -3.04 15.72 6.70
CA LEU A 186 -4.24 16.00 5.90
C LEU A 186 -5.44 15.15 6.35
N LEU A 187 -5.24 13.86 6.57
CA LEU A 187 -6.33 12.94 6.91
C LEU A 187 -6.85 13.10 8.34
N GLU A 188 -5.96 13.40 9.30
CA GLU A 188 -6.25 13.50 10.73
C GLU A 188 -6.65 14.91 11.17
N LEU A 189 -6.00 15.95 10.66
CA LEU A 189 -6.18 17.35 11.08
C LEU A 189 -6.84 18.23 10.00
N GLY A 190 -6.97 17.73 8.77
CA GLY A 190 -7.48 18.53 7.65
C GLY A 190 -6.49 19.59 7.15
N GLU A 191 -5.21 19.46 7.51
CA GLU A 191 -4.16 20.42 7.16
C GLU A 191 -3.56 20.10 5.78
N ASN A 192 -3.68 21.05 4.84
CA ASN A 192 -3.02 20.95 3.54
C ASN A 192 -1.52 21.20 3.66
N ALA A 193 -0.72 20.48 2.88
CA ALA A 193 0.72 20.71 2.83
C ALA A 193 1.06 21.98 2.04
N GLU A 194 2.01 22.77 2.56
CA GLU A 194 2.44 24.01 1.90
C GLU A 194 3.08 23.74 0.53
N GLY A 195 2.67 24.50 -0.48
CA GLY A 195 3.24 24.42 -1.83
C GLY A 195 2.80 23.19 -2.65
N LYS A 196 1.77 22.46 -2.20
CA LYS A 196 1.16 21.36 -2.96
C LYS A 196 -0.10 21.79 -3.71
N ASP A 197 -0.43 21.07 -4.77
CA ASP A 197 -1.66 21.30 -5.53
C ASP A 197 -2.88 20.82 -4.72
N ALA A 198 -3.99 21.54 -4.84
CA ALA A 198 -5.28 21.15 -4.26
C ALA A 198 -5.79 19.84 -4.86
N GLU A 199 -5.52 19.57 -6.15
CA GLU A 199 -5.90 18.29 -6.78
C GLU A 199 -5.18 17.10 -6.14
N GLU A 200 -3.93 17.26 -5.70
CA GLU A 200 -3.19 16.22 -4.99
C GLU A 200 -3.79 15.93 -3.62
N ALA A 201 -4.20 16.96 -2.88
CA ALA A 201 -4.89 16.81 -1.61
C ALA A 201 -6.25 16.12 -1.79
N GLN A 202 -7.03 16.58 -2.78
CA GLN A 202 -8.33 16.01 -3.13
C GLN A 202 -8.20 14.52 -3.48
N MET A 203 -7.18 14.13 -4.24
CA MET A 203 -6.94 12.72 -4.55
C MET A 203 -6.78 11.86 -3.29
N ILE A 204 -6.09 12.35 -2.25
CA ILE A 204 -5.92 11.63 -0.98
C ILE A 204 -7.25 11.54 -0.22
N LEU A 205 -8.00 12.64 -0.14
CA LEU A 205 -9.32 12.69 0.51
C LEU A 205 -10.34 11.78 -0.20
N ASN A 206 -10.27 11.70 -1.53
CA ASN A 206 -11.08 10.79 -2.33
C ASN A 206 -10.80 9.31 -2.00
N HIS A 207 -9.52 8.94 -1.82
CA HIS A 207 -9.17 7.60 -1.35
C HIS A 207 -9.68 7.33 0.06
N LYS A 208 -9.61 8.32 0.97
CA LYS A 208 -10.17 8.22 2.32
C LYS A 208 -11.64 7.83 2.27
N ALA A 209 -12.45 8.59 1.53
CA ALA A 209 -13.88 8.36 1.38
C ALA A 209 -14.20 7.00 0.76
N ALA A 210 -13.44 6.60 -0.27
CA ALA A 210 -13.60 5.29 -0.91
C ALA A 210 -13.26 4.12 0.04
N ILE A 211 -12.21 4.25 0.85
CA ILE A 211 -11.85 3.24 1.86
C ILE A 211 -12.92 3.17 2.96
N GLU A 212 -13.41 4.32 3.43
CA GLU A 212 -14.50 4.41 4.40
C GLU A 212 -15.75 3.67 3.92
N MET A 213 -16.14 3.85 2.66
CA MET A 213 -17.25 3.11 2.04
C MET A 213 -17.02 1.60 2.13
N LEU A 214 -15.85 1.10 1.72
CA LEU A 214 -15.54 -0.34 1.74
C LEU A 214 -15.56 -0.93 3.16
N VAL A 215 -15.11 -0.17 4.16
CA VAL A 215 -15.04 -0.65 5.55
C VAL A 215 -16.42 -0.59 6.24
N ASN A 216 -17.19 0.47 5.98
CA ASN A 216 -18.51 0.66 6.58
C ASN A 216 -19.55 -0.30 6.00
N GLN A 217 -19.45 -0.60 4.70
CA GLN A 217 -20.38 -1.48 3.97
C GLN A 217 -19.81 -2.89 3.75
N ALA A 218 -18.85 -3.34 4.57
CA ALA A 218 -18.09 -4.58 4.35
C ALA A 218 -18.95 -5.84 4.10
N ASP A 219 -20.15 -5.91 4.68
CA ASP A 219 -21.09 -7.03 4.53
C ASP A 219 -21.96 -6.92 3.24
N GLU A 220 -22.08 -5.73 2.66
CA GLU A 220 -22.94 -5.43 1.50
C GLU A 220 -22.16 -5.22 0.20
N ILE A 221 -20.89 -4.84 0.28
CA ILE A 221 -20.04 -4.62 -0.90
C ILE A 221 -19.81 -5.92 -1.67
N GLY A 222 -19.72 -5.81 -2.99
CA GLY A 222 -19.43 -6.94 -3.88
C GLY A 222 -19.02 -6.45 -5.26
N PHE A 223 -18.84 -7.37 -6.20
CA PHE A 223 -18.62 -6.98 -7.59
C PHE A 223 -19.98 -6.80 -8.25
N ASN A 224 -20.52 -5.60 -8.10
CA ASN A 224 -21.74 -5.17 -8.76
C ASN A 224 -21.59 -3.73 -9.25
N ARG A 225 -22.53 -3.30 -10.11
CA ARG A 225 -22.51 -1.94 -10.68
C ARG A 225 -22.49 -0.88 -9.59
N TYR A 226 -23.32 -1.03 -8.55
CA TYR A 226 -23.42 -0.04 -7.47
C TYR A 226 -22.06 0.17 -6.79
N THR A 227 -21.40 -0.90 -6.34
CA THR A 227 -20.13 -0.79 -5.62
C THR A 227 -19.03 -0.19 -6.50
N ILE A 228 -18.84 -0.68 -7.73
CA ILE A 228 -17.73 -0.23 -8.58
C ILE A 228 -17.94 1.19 -9.11
N CYS A 229 -19.18 1.56 -9.47
CA CYS A 229 -19.51 2.93 -9.88
C CYS A 229 -19.38 3.92 -8.72
N ASN A 230 -19.81 3.57 -7.49
CA ASN A 230 -19.65 4.48 -6.35
C ASN A 230 -18.19 4.59 -5.90
N LEU A 231 -17.39 3.52 -6.00
CA LEU A 231 -15.94 3.62 -5.83
C LEU A 231 -15.32 4.60 -6.83
N HIS A 232 -15.70 4.50 -8.11
CA HIS A 232 -15.27 5.47 -9.11
C HIS A 232 -15.72 6.88 -8.74
N ALA A 233 -17.00 7.05 -8.36
CA ALA A 233 -17.54 8.36 -8.00
C ALA A 233 -16.73 9.03 -6.88
N LEU A 234 -16.50 8.32 -5.77
CA LEU A 234 -15.71 8.81 -4.65
C LEU A 234 -14.26 9.09 -5.04
N LEU A 235 -13.66 8.26 -5.89
CA LEU A 235 -12.26 8.45 -6.32
C LEU A 235 -12.06 9.59 -7.32
N SER A 236 -13.10 9.89 -8.10
CA SER A 236 -13.08 10.88 -9.17
C SER A 236 -13.67 12.24 -8.78
N ASP A 237 -14.20 12.35 -7.56
CA ASP A 237 -14.87 13.56 -7.07
C ASP A 237 -13.95 14.79 -7.18
N ASN A 238 -14.46 15.85 -7.83
CA ASN A 238 -13.74 17.09 -8.15
C ASN A 238 -12.40 16.93 -8.91
N LEU A 239 -12.18 15.81 -9.60
CA LEU A 239 -10.98 15.55 -10.41
C LEU A 239 -11.25 15.37 -11.90
N LEU A 240 -12.51 15.18 -12.31
CA LEU A 240 -12.89 15.05 -13.71
C LEU A 240 -13.30 16.39 -14.30
N VAL A 241 -12.96 16.59 -15.58
CA VAL A 241 -13.37 17.78 -16.35
C VAL A 241 -14.90 17.84 -16.49
N ASP A 242 -15.55 16.68 -16.68
CA ASP A 242 -17.02 16.57 -16.69
C ASP A 242 -17.50 15.93 -15.37
N PRO A 243 -18.15 16.70 -14.47
CA PRO A 243 -18.72 16.17 -13.24
C PRO A 243 -19.78 15.08 -13.47
N ALA A 244 -20.46 15.06 -14.62
CA ALA A 244 -21.47 14.05 -14.92
C ALA A 244 -20.87 12.68 -15.26
N ALA A 245 -19.57 12.61 -15.59
CA ALA A 245 -18.85 11.37 -15.82
C ALA A 245 -18.50 10.62 -14.51
N CYS A 246 -18.57 11.33 -13.37
CA CYS A 246 -18.36 10.78 -12.04
C CYS A 246 -19.29 9.57 -11.80
N GLY A 247 -18.69 8.41 -11.49
CA GLY A 247 -19.40 7.17 -11.25
C GLY A 247 -20.08 6.51 -12.47
N ARG A 248 -19.80 6.95 -13.71
CA ARG A 248 -20.43 6.41 -14.91
C ARG A 248 -19.43 5.77 -15.86
N VAL A 249 -19.82 4.65 -16.46
CA VAL A 249 -19.09 4.08 -17.60
C VAL A 249 -19.01 5.13 -18.70
N ARG A 250 -17.83 5.29 -19.30
CA ARG A 250 -17.56 6.36 -20.25
C ARG A 250 -18.35 6.19 -21.55
N VAL A 251 -18.71 7.33 -22.13
CA VAL A 251 -19.38 7.43 -23.44
C VAL A 251 -18.49 8.10 -24.48
N LYS A 252 -17.18 8.17 -24.22
CA LYS A 252 -16.19 8.72 -25.14
C LYS A 252 -14.91 7.87 -25.17
N PRO A 253 -14.14 7.88 -26.28
CA PRO A 253 -12.83 7.24 -26.34
C PRO A 253 -11.84 7.82 -25.33
N VAL A 254 -10.91 7.00 -24.86
CA VAL A 254 -9.81 7.40 -23.97
C VAL A 254 -8.51 6.75 -24.41
N GLY A 255 -7.39 7.43 -24.16
CA GLY A 255 -6.04 6.92 -24.43
C GLY A 255 -5.25 6.73 -23.15
N ILE A 256 -4.24 5.87 -23.20
CA ILE A 256 -3.29 5.69 -22.10
C ILE A 256 -1.92 6.17 -22.56
N SER A 257 -1.37 7.18 -21.89
CA SER A 257 -0.04 7.70 -22.19
C SER A 257 1.06 6.69 -21.85
N GLY A 258 2.12 6.64 -22.66
CA GLY A 258 3.31 5.81 -22.41
C GLY A 258 3.20 4.34 -22.81
N THR A 259 2.11 3.95 -23.46
CA THR A 259 1.88 2.60 -24.02
C THR A 259 1.53 2.67 -25.50
N VAL A 260 1.75 1.57 -26.22
CA VAL A 260 1.25 1.39 -27.60
C VAL A 260 -0.13 0.72 -27.64
N PHE A 261 -0.75 0.55 -26.46
CA PHE A 261 -2.07 -0.03 -26.32
C PHE A 261 -3.19 1.00 -26.53
N HIS A 262 -4.20 0.61 -27.31
CA HIS A 262 -5.42 1.35 -27.55
C HIS A 262 -6.61 0.63 -26.88
N PRO A 263 -7.23 1.24 -25.85
CA PRO A 263 -8.41 0.67 -25.20
C PRO A 263 -9.59 0.50 -26.16
N LEU A 264 -10.58 -0.28 -25.74
CA LEU A 264 -11.81 -0.47 -26.52
C LEU A 264 -12.55 0.87 -26.72
N GLU A 265 -12.83 1.26 -27.96
CA GLU A 265 -13.49 2.54 -28.26
C GLU A 265 -15.00 2.39 -28.54
N ALA A 266 -15.46 1.18 -28.90
CA ALA A 266 -16.86 0.91 -29.22
C ALA A 266 -17.75 0.99 -27.97
N LEU A 267 -18.46 2.11 -27.80
CA LEU A 267 -19.17 2.47 -26.56
C LEU A 267 -20.17 1.42 -26.06
N GLN A 268 -20.96 0.82 -26.96
CA GLN A 268 -21.90 -0.25 -26.60
C GLN A 268 -21.17 -1.47 -26.03
N MET A 269 -20.04 -1.83 -26.64
CA MET A 269 -19.23 -2.97 -26.18
C MET A 269 -18.54 -2.68 -24.84
N ILE A 270 -18.19 -1.43 -24.53
CA ILE A 270 -17.58 -1.09 -23.23
C ILE A 270 -18.53 -1.45 -22.08
N GLU A 271 -19.80 -1.08 -22.21
CA GLU A 271 -20.83 -1.36 -21.20
C GLU A 271 -21.05 -2.87 -21.05
N GLU A 272 -21.15 -3.60 -22.15
CA GLU A 272 -21.30 -5.06 -22.15
C GLU A 272 -20.10 -5.76 -21.49
N ARG A 273 -18.88 -5.38 -21.89
CA ARG A 273 -17.65 -5.94 -21.32
C ARG A 273 -17.46 -5.55 -19.86
N TYR A 274 -17.88 -4.35 -19.46
CA TYR A 274 -17.86 -3.93 -18.05
C TYR A 274 -18.77 -4.81 -17.20
N LEU A 275 -20.01 -5.06 -17.65
CA LEU A 275 -20.93 -5.95 -16.97
C LEU A 275 -20.41 -7.39 -16.91
N GLN A 276 -19.80 -7.87 -18.00
CA GLN A 276 -19.17 -9.20 -18.04
C GLN A 276 -18.01 -9.32 -17.05
N VAL A 277 -17.09 -8.35 -17.00
CA VAL A 277 -15.96 -8.33 -16.05
C VAL A 277 -16.48 -8.37 -14.61
N ILE A 278 -17.49 -7.56 -14.28
CA ILE A 278 -18.06 -7.52 -12.93
C ILE A 278 -18.76 -8.84 -12.58
N ALA A 279 -19.56 -9.40 -13.50
CA ALA A 279 -20.25 -10.67 -13.27
C ALA A 279 -19.26 -11.83 -13.11
N MET A 280 -18.20 -11.89 -13.93
CA MET A 280 -17.12 -12.86 -13.77
C MET A 280 -16.41 -12.69 -12.44
N ALA A 281 -16.09 -11.45 -12.05
CA ALA A 281 -15.45 -11.19 -10.77
C ALA A 281 -16.32 -11.66 -9.60
N ASP A 282 -17.62 -11.41 -9.61
CA ASP A 282 -18.53 -11.76 -8.50
C ASP A 282 -18.61 -13.27 -8.21
N VAL A 283 -18.44 -14.11 -9.24
CA VAL A 283 -18.53 -15.57 -9.11
C VAL A 283 -17.19 -16.27 -8.83
N ILE A 284 -16.06 -15.56 -8.85
CA ILE A 284 -14.76 -16.15 -8.48
C ILE A 284 -14.74 -16.40 -6.98
N GLU A 285 -14.60 -17.67 -6.58
CA GLU A 285 -14.69 -18.08 -5.18
C GLU A 285 -13.44 -17.74 -4.36
N ASN A 286 -12.25 -17.84 -4.97
CA ASN A 286 -11.01 -17.60 -4.25
C ASN A 286 -10.73 -16.10 -4.16
N ALA A 287 -10.73 -15.55 -2.94
CA ALA A 287 -10.55 -14.12 -2.68
C ALA A 287 -9.29 -13.50 -3.33
N TYR A 288 -8.17 -14.23 -3.41
CA TYR A 288 -6.94 -13.74 -4.03
C TYR A 288 -7.03 -13.72 -5.56
N GLU A 289 -7.60 -14.77 -6.14
CA GLU A 289 -7.86 -14.80 -7.58
C GLU A 289 -8.84 -13.70 -7.98
N GLN A 290 -9.92 -13.51 -7.20
CA GLN A 290 -10.93 -12.47 -7.41
C GLN A 290 -10.30 -11.06 -7.32
N SER A 291 -9.45 -10.84 -6.30
CA SER A 291 -8.68 -9.62 -6.10
C SER A 291 -7.74 -9.33 -7.27
N PHE A 292 -7.03 -10.33 -7.75
CA PHE A 292 -6.08 -10.17 -8.85
C PHE A 292 -6.78 -10.01 -10.21
N PHE A 293 -7.87 -10.72 -10.44
CA PHE A 293 -8.68 -10.64 -11.65
C PHE A 293 -9.16 -9.20 -11.91
N ILE A 294 -9.71 -8.52 -10.90
CA ILE A 294 -10.17 -7.13 -11.08
C ILE A 294 -9.01 -6.15 -11.30
N MET A 295 -7.83 -6.41 -10.72
CA MET A 295 -6.62 -5.63 -10.97
C MET A 295 -6.08 -5.79 -12.39
N VAL A 296 -6.37 -6.90 -13.06
CA VAL A 296 -6.00 -7.15 -14.45
C VAL A 296 -7.01 -6.50 -15.39
N HIS A 297 -8.29 -6.88 -15.27
CA HIS A 297 -9.28 -6.63 -16.32
C HIS A 297 -9.92 -5.24 -16.27
N LEU A 298 -10.15 -4.66 -15.09
CA LEU A 298 -10.72 -3.32 -14.99
C LEU A 298 -9.83 -2.25 -15.64
N PRO A 299 -8.51 -2.17 -15.34
CA PRO A 299 -7.65 -1.18 -15.98
C PRO A 299 -7.28 -1.54 -17.43
N TYR A 300 -7.41 -2.81 -17.84
CA TYR A 300 -7.26 -3.20 -19.25
C TYR A 300 -8.45 -2.72 -20.10
N LEU A 301 -9.68 -2.86 -19.59
CA LEU A 301 -10.91 -2.39 -20.25
C LEU A 301 -11.01 -0.85 -20.30
N GLN A 302 -10.52 -0.17 -19.25
CA GLN A 302 -10.70 1.27 -19.05
C GLN A 302 -12.18 1.69 -19.13
N PRO A 303 -13.09 1.19 -18.28
CA PRO A 303 -14.51 1.52 -18.39
C PRO A 303 -14.85 2.97 -18.02
N PHE A 304 -13.99 3.68 -17.30
CA PHE A 304 -14.20 5.07 -16.88
C PHE A 304 -13.33 6.05 -17.68
N GLU A 305 -13.68 7.33 -17.66
CA GLU A 305 -12.93 8.38 -18.38
C GLU A 305 -11.50 8.56 -17.85
N ASP A 306 -11.32 8.43 -16.55
CA ASP A 306 -10.04 8.36 -15.86
C ASP A 306 -10.20 7.51 -14.58
N VAL A 307 -9.20 7.44 -13.71
CA VAL A 307 -9.28 6.83 -12.37
C VAL A 307 -9.37 5.30 -12.38
N ASN A 308 -9.39 4.65 -13.54
CA ASN A 308 -9.49 3.18 -13.70
C ASN A 308 -8.49 2.39 -12.83
N LYS A 309 -7.22 2.82 -12.79
CA LYS A 309 -6.19 2.16 -11.97
C LYS A 309 -6.46 2.30 -10.47
N ARG A 310 -6.89 3.47 -10.02
CA ARG A 310 -7.25 3.73 -8.61
C ARG A 310 -8.46 2.89 -8.19
N VAL A 311 -9.50 2.84 -9.02
CA VAL A 311 -10.66 1.98 -8.80
C VAL A 311 -10.23 0.52 -8.69
N SER A 312 -9.36 0.04 -9.59
CA SER A 312 -8.90 -1.35 -9.57
C SER A 312 -8.16 -1.72 -8.28
N ARG A 313 -7.32 -0.83 -7.73
CA ARG A 313 -6.56 -1.08 -6.49
C ARG A 313 -7.46 -1.16 -5.25
N LEU A 314 -8.53 -0.38 -5.22
CA LEU A 314 -9.51 -0.41 -4.13
C LEU A 314 -10.51 -1.56 -4.30
N ALA A 315 -10.98 -1.82 -5.52
CA ALA A 315 -11.81 -2.97 -5.82
C ALA A 315 -11.11 -4.30 -5.49
N ALA A 316 -9.78 -4.38 -5.66
CA ALA A 316 -8.97 -5.54 -5.26
C ALA A 316 -9.07 -5.87 -3.75
N ASN A 317 -9.43 -4.90 -2.92
CA ASN A 317 -9.61 -5.10 -1.48
C ASN A 317 -10.99 -5.63 -1.09
N ILE A 318 -12.02 -5.50 -1.94
CA ILE A 318 -13.38 -6.01 -1.67
C ILE A 318 -13.35 -7.47 -1.17
N PRO A 319 -12.75 -8.43 -1.90
CA PRO A 319 -12.75 -9.82 -1.44
C PRO A 319 -11.93 -10.04 -0.18
N LEU A 320 -10.83 -9.30 -0.02
CA LEU A 320 -9.98 -9.40 1.17
C LEU A 320 -10.74 -8.94 2.43
N ILE A 321 -11.50 -7.85 2.31
CA ILE A 321 -12.33 -7.31 3.39
C ILE A 321 -13.48 -8.26 3.73
N ARG A 322 -14.19 -8.77 2.71
CA ARG A 322 -15.31 -9.71 2.89
C ARG A 322 -14.90 -10.99 3.63
N HIS A 323 -13.71 -11.50 3.35
CA HIS A 323 -13.19 -12.73 3.92
C HIS A 323 -12.30 -12.52 5.16
N ASN A 324 -12.27 -11.33 5.76
CA ASN A 324 -11.41 -10.99 6.92
C ASN A 324 -9.93 -11.31 6.72
N LEU A 325 -9.45 -11.17 5.49
CA LEU A 325 -8.06 -11.31 5.12
C LEU A 325 -7.34 -9.97 5.26
N CYS A 326 -6.02 -10.04 5.38
CA CYS A 326 -5.19 -8.84 5.36
C CYS A 326 -5.47 -7.99 4.10
N PRO A 327 -5.75 -6.68 4.22
CA PRO A 327 -5.96 -5.79 3.09
C PRO A 327 -4.64 -5.47 2.38
N LEU A 328 -4.76 -5.14 1.10
CA LEU A 328 -3.67 -4.74 0.23
C LEU A 328 -3.51 -3.21 0.24
N SER A 329 -2.29 -2.73 0.51
CA SER A 329 -1.99 -1.30 0.66
C SER A 329 -0.84 -0.79 -0.22
N PHE A 330 -0.25 -1.63 -1.06
CA PHE A 330 0.81 -1.26 -2.01
C PHE A 330 2.05 -0.60 -1.36
N VAL A 331 2.29 -0.90 -0.08
CA VAL A 331 3.44 -0.37 0.68
C VAL A 331 4.75 -0.83 0.04
N ASP A 332 5.66 0.12 -0.15
CA ASP A 332 6.95 0.05 -0.84
C ASP A 332 6.92 -0.43 -2.31
N VAL A 333 5.75 -0.47 -2.96
CA VAL A 333 5.67 -0.70 -4.41
C VAL A 333 6.25 0.52 -5.14
N SER A 334 7.14 0.30 -6.10
CA SER A 334 7.64 1.39 -6.95
C SER A 334 6.61 1.74 -8.02
N GLN A 335 6.43 3.04 -8.31
CA GLN A 335 5.55 3.48 -9.39
C GLN A 335 5.96 2.87 -10.73
N LYS A 336 7.28 2.81 -10.98
CA LYS A 336 7.84 2.23 -12.20
C LYS A 336 7.45 0.76 -12.37
N ASP A 337 7.61 -0.06 -11.34
CA ASP A 337 7.26 -1.48 -11.43
C ASP A 337 5.75 -1.67 -11.62
N TYR A 338 4.92 -0.91 -10.92
CA TYR A 338 3.46 -1.01 -11.06
C TYR A 338 2.99 -0.61 -12.47
N VAL A 339 3.47 0.52 -12.99
CA VAL A 339 3.11 0.98 -14.35
C VAL A 339 3.62 0.00 -15.39
N ASN A 340 4.86 -0.48 -15.26
CA ASN A 340 5.44 -1.45 -16.19
C ASN A 340 4.69 -2.79 -16.19
N ALA A 341 4.25 -3.25 -15.02
CA ALA A 341 3.45 -4.45 -14.89
C ALA A 341 2.10 -4.31 -15.60
N LEU A 342 1.43 -3.16 -15.47
CA LEU A 342 0.20 -2.86 -16.21
C LEU A 342 0.44 -2.79 -17.72
N ILE A 343 1.53 -2.14 -18.17
CA ILE A 343 1.89 -2.12 -19.61
C ILE A 343 2.11 -3.54 -20.14
N GLY A 344 2.67 -4.45 -19.33
CA GLY A 344 2.78 -5.87 -19.69
C GLY A 344 1.42 -6.53 -19.96
N VAL A 345 0.39 -6.21 -19.18
CA VAL A 345 -0.97 -6.67 -19.43
C VAL A 345 -1.53 -6.00 -20.70
N TYR A 346 -1.37 -4.69 -20.82
CA TYR A 346 -1.98 -3.91 -21.91
C TYR A 346 -1.42 -4.29 -23.28
N GLU A 347 -0.10 -4.41 -23.39
CA GLU A 347 0.57 -4.62 -24.67
C GLU A 347 0.74 -6.09 -25.03
N LEU A 348 0.79 -6.99 -24.04
CA LEU A 348 1.15 -8.40 -24.26
C LEU A 348 0.09 -9.39 -23.76
N ASN A 349 -0.98 -8.93 -23.09
CA ASN A 349 -1.93 -9.79 -22.36
C ASN A 349 -1.25 -10.79 -21.40
N ARG A 350 -0.09 -10.40 -20.85
CA ARG A 350 0.69 -11.22 -19.91
C ARG A 350 0.61 -10.64 -18.50
N VAL A 351 0.20 -11.47 -17.54
CA VAL A 351 -0.13 -11.05 -16.16
C VAL A 351 1.01 -11.26 -15.16
N GLU A 352 2.09 -11.96 -15.53
CA GLU A 352 3.07 -12.48 -14.60
C GLU A 352 3.87 -11.39 -13.88
N TYR A 353 4.17 -10.28 -14.56
CA TYR A 353 4.80 -9.14 -13.90
C TYR A 353 3.84 -8.50 -12.89
N LEU A 354 2.57 -8.30 -13.25
CA LEU A 354 1.57 -7.78 -12.32
C LEU A 354 1.32 -8.72 -11.14
N ARG A 355 1.34 -10.04 -11.37
CA ARG A 355 1.28 -11.07 -10.33
C ARG A 355 2.44 -10.91 -9.35
N ASP A 356 3.67 -10.75 -9.84
CA ASP A 356 4.83 -10.61 -8.97
C ASP A 356 4.75 -9.33 -8.12
N VAL A 357 4.28 -8.22 -8.72
CA VAL A 357 4.02 -6.96 -8.00
C VAL A 357 2.92 -7.14 -6.95
N TYR A 358 1.81 -7.80 -7.30
CA TYR A 358 0.70 -8.08 -6.41
C TYR A 358 1.12 -8.91 -5.19
N VAL A 359 1.83 -10.02 -5.42
CA VAL A 359 2.33 -10.92 -4.37
C VAL A 359 3.29 -10.19 -3.44
N TRP A 360 4.21 -9.41 -4.02
CA TRP A 360 5.16 -8.62 -3.25
C TRP A 360 4.43 -7.58 -2.39
N ALA A 361 3.47 -6.85 -2.97
CA ALA A 361 2.69 -5.83 -2.28
C ALA A 361 1.88 -6.45 -1.13
N TYR A 362 1.24 -7.60 -1.37
CA TYR A 362 0.46 -8.31 -0.36
C TYR A 362 1.33 -8.77 0.82
N ARG A 363 2.50 -9.35 0.55
CA ARG A 363 3.46 -9.76 1.59
C ARG A 363 3.90 -8.57 2.45
N ARG A 364 4.14 -7.41 1.84
CA ARG A 364 4.50 -6.19 2.58
C ARG A 364 3.35 -5.66 3.42
N SER A 365 2.13 -5.65 2.90
CA SER A 365 0.94 -5.29 3.67
C SER A 365 0.74 -6.22 4.87
N CYS A 366 0.84 -7.54 4.68
CA CYS A 366 0.74 -8.51 5.78
C CYS A 366 1.80 -8.28 6.86
N ALA A 367 3.07 -8.13 6.47
CA ALA A 367 4.15 -7.87 7.41
C ALA A 367 3.93 -6.58 8.22
N ARG A 368 3.45 -5.51 7.56
CA ARG A 368 3.16 -4.23 8.21
C ARG A 368 1.98 -4.33 9.18
N TYR A 369 0.88 -4.94 8.77
CA TYR A 369 -0.34 -5.02 9.59
C TYR A 369 -0.23 -6.06 10.71
N SER A 370 0.56 -7.11 10.53
CA SER A 370 0.89 -8.04 11.62
C SER A 370 1.60 -7.32 12.76
N ALA A 371 2.57 -6.44 12.46
CA ALA A 371 3.27 -5.66 13.49
C ALA A 371 2.32 -4.69 14.22
N VAL A 372 1.40 -4.06 13.48
CA VAL A 372 0.38 -3.18 14.06
C VAL A 372 -0.55 -3.96 15.01
N ARG A 373 -1.01 -5.14 14.61
CA ARG A 373 -1.86 -6.00 15.46
C ARG A 373 -1.13 -6.48 16.72
N GLN A 374 0.15 -6.84 16.62
CA GLN A 374 0.97 -7.21 17.79
C GLN A 374 1.10 -6.05 18.78
N SER A 375 1.18 -4.81 18.30
CA SER A 375 1.27 -3.62 19.16
C SER A 375 -0.05 -3.21 19.81
N LEU A 376 -1.18 -3.46 19.14
CA LEU A 376 -2.52 -3.10 19.63
C LEU A 376 -3.10 -4.14 20.60
N GLY A 377 -2.46 -5.30 20.74
CA GLY A 377 -3.04 -6.48 21.38
C GLY A 377 -4.13 -7.10 20.50
N GLU A 378 -4.35 -8.41 20.61
CA GLU A 378 -5.50 -9.02 19.93
C GLU A 378 -6.79 -8.60 20.64
N PRO A 379 -7.78 -8.01 19.92
CA PRO A 379 -9.08 -7.77 20.51
C PRO A 379 -9.67 -9.12 20.91
N ASP A 380 -9.90 -9.34 22.21
CA ASP A 380 -10.50 -10.59 22.69
C ASP A 380 -11.87 -10.77 22.02
N PRO A 381 -12.06 -11.78 21.13
CA PRO A 381 -13.32 -11.98 20.41
C PRO A 381 -14.51 -12.14 21.36
N PHE A 382 -14.25 -12.67 22.56
CA PHE A 382 -15.22 -12.78 23.63
C PHE A 382 -15.71 -11.42 24.11
N ARG A 383 -14.80 -10.47 24.33
CA ARG A 383 -15.13 -9.09 24.74
C ARG A 383 -15.86 -8.32 23.65
N LEU A 384 -15.51 -8.56 22.38
CA LEU A 384 -16.20 -7.96 21.24
C LEU A 384 -17.65 -8.42 21.14
N ARG A 385 -17.90 -9.74 21.25
CA ARG A 385 -19.23 -10.33 21.16
C ARG A 385 -20.18 -9.79 22.23
N TYR A 386 -19.69 -9.66 23.46
CA TYR A 386 -20.52 -9.25 24.60
C TYR A 386 -20.35 -7.77 24.99
N ARG A 387 -19.68 -6.94 24.19
CA ARG A 387 -19.28 -5.57 24.58
C ARG A 387 -20.42 -4.72 25.12
N THR A 388 -21.59 -4.78 24.48
CA THR A 388 -22.74 -3.93 24.80
C THR A 388 -23.34 -4.37 26.13
N LEU A 389 -23.58 -5.67 26.27
CA LEU A 389 -24.10 -6.27 27.51
C LEU A 389 -23.15 -6.05 28.68
N MET A 390 -21.83 -6.20 28.47
CA MET A 390 -20.82 -5.90 29.49
C MET A 390 -20.88 -4.43 29.91
N ALA A 391 -20.95 -3.51 28.95
CA ALA A 391 -20.98 -2.08 29.25
C ALA A 391 -22.24 -1.67 30.03
N GLU A 392 -23.39 -2.25 29.69
CA GLU A 392 -24.66 -2.05 30.40
C GLU A 392 -24.59 -2.56 31.84
N ILE A 393 -24.11 -3.80 32.05
CA ILE A 393 -23.99 -4.39 33.40
C ILE A 393 -23.06 -3.56 34.27
N VAL A 394 -21.90 -3.15 33.75
CA VAL A 394 -20.96 -2.31 34.50
C VAL A 394 -21.59 -0.95 34.83
N ALA A 395 -22.31 -0.34 33.88
CA ALA A 395 -23.00 0.92 34.12
C ALA A 395 -24.10 0.80 35.19
N GLU A 396 -24.88 -0.28 35.18
CA GLU A 396 -25.94 -0.55 36.14
C GLU A 396 -25.42 -0.83 37.55
N ILE A 397 -24.29 -1.55 37.68
CA ILE A 397 -23.63 -1.77 38.97
C ILE A 397 -23.24 -0.44 39.62
N VAL A 398 -22.65 0.46 38.84
CA VAL A 398 -22.21 1.78 39.31
C VAL A 398 -23.40 2.69 39.61
N HIS A 399 -24.41 2.73 38.74
CA HIS A 399 -25.64 3.53 38.98
C HIS A 399 -26.42 3.03 40.20
N GLY A 400 -26.51 1.72 40.37
CA GLY A 400 -27.22 1.07 41.47
C GLY A 400 -26.48 1.14 42.81
N GLY A 401 -25.26 1.67 42.85
CA GLY A 401 -24.50 1.79 44.10
C GLY A 401 -24.11 0.43 44.70
N MET A 402 -24.07 -0.64 43.90
CA MET A 402 -23.96 -2.01 44.40
C MET A 402 -22.60 -2.26 45.07
N ASP A 403 -22.61 -2.96 46.21
CA ASP A 403 -21.40 -3.49 46.84
C ASP A 403 -20.88 -4.74 46.10
N LYS A 404 -19.70 -5.25 46.48
CA LYS A 404 -19.09 -6.42 45.80
C LYS A 404 -19.99 -7.65 45.79
N LYS A 405 -20.74 -7.89 46.87
CA LYS A 405 -21.58 -9.08 47.02
C LYS A 405 -22.83 -8.97 46.15
N ALA A 406 -23.44 -7.80 46.12
CA ALA A 406 -24.58 -7.48 45.26
C ALA A 406 -24.18 -7.49 43.79
N ALA A 407 -23.02 -6.92 43.44
CA ALA A 407 -22.51 -6.93 42.06
C ALA A 407 -22.24 -8.36 41.56
N ALA A 408 -21.59 -9.22 42.36
CA ALA A 408 -21.33 -10.61 41.97
C ALA A 408 -22.62 -11.41 41.76
N ALA A 409 -23.64 -11.21 42.61
CA ALA A 409 -24.95 -11.84 42.45
C ALA A 409 -25.67 -11.32 41.17
N PHE A 410 -25.57 -10.01 40.92
CA PHE A 410 -26.17 -9.37 39.75
C PHE A 410 -25.53 -9.82 38.43
N ILE A 411 -24.20 -9.92 38.37
CA ILE A 411 -23.47 -10.41 37.19
C ILE A 411 -23.89 -11.85 36.87
N LYS A 412 -24.00 -12.73 37.88
CA LYS A 412 -24.46 -14.12 37.69
C LYS A 412 -25.88 -14.22 37.16
N LEU A 413 -26.79 -13.39 37.67
CA LEU A 413 -28.17 -13.34 37.18
C LEU A 413 -28.20 -12.94 35.70
N ARG A 414 -27.54 -11.85 35.34
CA ARG A 414 -27.49 -11.33 33.96
C ARG A 414 -26.78 -12.27 33.00
N ALA A 415 -25.75 -12.98 33.45
CA ALA A 415 -25.10 -14.02 32.67
C ALA A 415 -26.07 -15.17 32.33
N THR A 416 -26.94 -15.55 33.27
CA THR A 416 -27.92 -16.63 33.06
C THR A 416 -29.02 -16.23 32.07
N GLU A 417 -29.42 -14.95 32.07
CA GLU A 417 -30.47 -14.40 31.20
C GLU A 417 -29.99 -14.08 29.78
N GLY A 418 -28.75 -13.63 29.63
CA GLY A 418 -28.25 -13.04 28.38
C GLY A 418 -27.09 -13.76 27.69
N VAL A 419 -26.56 -14.85 28.29
CA VAL A 419 -25.36 -15.53 27.78
C VAL A 419 -25.58 -17.06 27.70
N PRO A 420 -25.21 -17.73 26.58
CA PRO A 420 -25.29 -19.18 26.45
C PRO A 420 -24.49 -19.93 27.52
N GLN A 421 -24.96 -21.11 27.93
CA GLN A 421 -24.40 -21.87 29.07
C GLN A 421 -22.89 -22.15 28.96
N GLY A 422 -22.36 -22.35 27.74
CA GLY A 422 -20.92 -22.56 27.50
C GLY A 422 -20.05 -21.31 27.73
N ASP A 423 -20.61 -20.11 27.65
CA ASP A 423 -19.89 -18.84 27.75
C ASP A 423 -20.06 -18.16 29.12
N GLN A 424 -21.02 -18.60 29.95
CA GLN A 424 -21.40 -17.96 31.21
C GLN A 424 -20.25 -17.81 32.22
N ALA A 425 -19.47 -18.87 32.43
CA ALA A 425 -18.39 -18.86 33.43
C ALA A 425 -17.32 -17.82 33.09
N ARG A 426 -16.88 -17.79 31.83
CA ARG A 426 -15.92 -16.81 31.31
C ARG A 426 -16.51 -15.40 31.30
N PHE A 427 -17.81 -15.26 31.01
CA PHE A 427 -18.49 -13.95 31.00
C PHE A 427 -18.48 -13.31 32.39
N ILE A 428 -18.83 -14.08 33.41
CA ILE A 428 -18.82 -13.62 34.81
C ILE A 428 -17.42 -13.12 35.20
N GLU A 429 -16.39 -13.93 34.95
CA GLU A 429 -15.00 -13.59 35.28
C GLU A 429 -14.53 -12.29 34.61
N VAL A 430 -14.84 -12.14 33.32
CA VAL A 430 -14.45 -10.95 32.56
C VAL A 430 -15.17 -9.70 33.08
N VAL A 431 -16.48 -9.76 33.33
CA VAL A 431 -17.24 -8.62 33.85
C VAL A 431 -16.79 -8.25 35.27
N GLU A 432 -16.55 -9.23 36.14
CA GLU A 432 -16.00 -8.99 37.49
C GLU A 432 -14.65 -8.26 37.41
N THR A 433 -13.77 -8.69 36.50
CA THR A 433 -12.46 -8.03 36.26
C THR A 433 -12.63 -6.60 35.76
N GLU A 434 -13.60 -6.34 34.88
CA GLU A 434 -13.88 -5.00 34.34
C GLU A 434 -14.42 -4.04 35.41
N VAL A 435 -15.31 -4.53 36.30
CA VAL A 435 -15.82 -3.73 37.43
C VAL A 435 -14.69 -3.45 38.44
N MET A 436 -13.85 -4.45 38.74
CA MET A 436 -12.71 -4.30 39.66
C MET A 436 -11.62 -3.37 39.13
N SER A 437 -11.49 -3.24 37.82
CA SER A 437 -10.52 -2.36 37.16
C SER A 437 -11.07 -0.96 36.85
N LEU A 438 -12.28 -0.61 37.29
CA LEU A 438 -12.82 0.74 37.12
C LEU A 438 -11.95 1.80 37.82
N HIS A 439 -11.59 2.84 37.08
CA HIS A 439 -10.93 4.04 37.60
C HIS A 439 -11.35 5.27 36.78
N GLU A 440 -11.04 6.46 37.27
CA GLU A 440 -11.47 7.73 36.63
C GLU A 440 -11.06 7.85 35.15
N GLY A 441 -9.97 7.20 34.76
CA GLY A 441 -9.46 7.20 33.39
C GLY A 441 -10.19 6.25 32.42
N ASN A 442 -11.04 5.34 32.91
CA ASN A 442 -11.73 4.37 32.06
C ASN A 442 -13.27 4.37 32.20
N ILE A 443 -13.85 5.11 33.15
CA ILE A 443 -15.31 5.14 33.39
C ILE A 443 -16.13 5.67 32.20
N ALA A 444 -15.54 6.53 31.36
CA ALA A 444 -16.21 7.09 30.18
C ALA A 444 -16.63 6.02 29.17
N ARG A 445 -15.90 4.88 29.11
CA ARG A 445 -16.23 3.75 28.21
C ARG A 445 -17.59 3.11 28.52
N TYR A 446 -18.10 3.32 29.72
CA TYR A 446 -19.39 2.83 30.20
C TYR A 446 -20.44 3.94 30.30
N ARG A 447 -20.18 5.11 29.71
CA ARG A 447 -21.04 6.30 29.76
C ARG A 447 -21.32 6.78 31.20
N LEU A 448 -20.38 6.51 32.11
CA LEU A 448 -20.45 6.94 33.50
C LEU A 448 -19.81 8.31 33.68
N ARG A 449 -20.41 9.15 34.52
CA ARG A 449 -19.86 10.46 34.91
C ARG A 449 -18.92 10.32 36.12
N PRO A 450 -17.91 11.19 36.28
CA PRO A 450 -17.02 11.18 37.45
C PRO A 450 -17.76 11.21 38.79
N SER A 451 -18.84 11.99 38.89
CA SER A 451 -19.66 12.07 40.10
C SER A 451 -20.31 10.73 40.47
N GLN A 452 -20.83 9.99 39.49
CA GLN A 452 -21.47 8.68 39.70
C GLN A 452 -20.46 7.64 40.18
N TYR A 453 -19.29 7.62 39.55
CA TYR A 453 -18.20 6.72 39.95
C TYR A 453 -17.73 7.01 41.39
N GLN A 454 -17.58 8.28 41.77
CA GLN A 454 -17.16 8.66 43.12
C GLN A 454 -18.17 8.25 44.19
N THR A 455 -19.47 8.40 43.92
CA THR A 455 -20.53 7.94 44.83
C THR A 455 -20.48 6.42 45.03
N TRP A 456 -20.37 5.65 43.94
CA TRP A 456 -20.27 4.19 43.98
C TRP A 456 -18.98 3.70 44.65
N LYS A 457 -17.85 4.36 44.42
CA LYS A 457 -16.56 3.99 45.04
C LYS A 457 -16.64 4.02 46.57
N GLY A 458 -17.51 4.84 47.15
CA GLY A 458 -17.78 4.87 48.59
C GLY A 458 -18.51 3.63 49.12
N THR A 459 -19.34 2.98 48.29
CA THR A 459 -20.08 1.75 48.61
C THR A 459 -19.35 0.47 48.20
N TRP A 460 -18.34 0.58 47.34
CA TRP A 460 -17.51 -0.52 46.86
C TRP A 460 -16.52 -1.03 47.94
N ARG A 461 -17.01 -1.85 48.88
CA ARG A 461 -16.21 -2.49 49.94
C ARG A 461 -16.06 -3.99 49.74
#